data_AF-A0A7S4DB61-F1
#
_entry.id   AF-A0A7S4DB61-F1
#
_cell.length_a   1.000
_cell.length_b   1.000
_cell.length_c   1.000
_cell.angle_alpha   90.00
_cell.angle_beta   90.00
_cell.angle_gamma   90.00
#
_symmetry.space_group_name_H-M   'P 1'
#
loop_
_entity.id
_entity.type
_entity.pdbx_description
1 polymer ?
#
loop_
_entity_poly.entity_id
_entity_poly.type
_entity_poly.pdbx_seq_one_letter_code
_entity_poly.pdbx_strand_id
1 'polypeptide(L)'
;AALAAAVQNGATAIVEGLGEALGAELEPAVRRELVRKGRKLFLTLGDEQVEYDPQFRLVLQTKLANPKFPPEVAAGTALLNFTVTRAGLEDQLLARVVTVVQPALEAQRAALRRAQDGYRVELAALEAQLLAQLADAPDDLLADEALVGSLEAAKAKAGEVKAAAAEGARAEEGIDRARDVYRPVAAEGALFYFLTLQLCSVSHMYQYSLGAFTGFFLGAVRRVLAADARARASRSREGSSSRRASSKVRRASAVLLPEPEQRGPPPPGGPVVGDGEAAARALAIIADGEKQVPLLLAEARRAVFRWVARGLLQRHRLLFLCQMGLGLMAKGIIGKDIGFDLEAYKWLLQPSRGESSSPVDWIPSNQWSLLTGLAASIPQFQKLPMDIIENESRFKEWFESAAPERERLPLDWRELDKRPFRKLLALRALRPDRAGPALGRAVAAALPQGQEFMELDSQLNSLQVLESSFETSSPTVPIYFILSPGANIVSSVDQLAASRGMVKGKTYFSISLGQGQDIYAERVLEDAHRQGHWVHLNNVHLMPRWLRTLEQKLDEFAAAAEAAAAAPAAEGGEGGSGG
;
A
#
# COMPACT_ATOMS: atom_id res chain seq x y z
N ALA A 1 -15.97 -28.50 -20.01
CA ALA A 1 -17.41 -28.18 -19.85
C ALA A 1 -17.70 -26.67 -19.89
N ALA A 2 -17.30 -25.87 -18.88
CA ALA A 2 -17.63 -24.43 -18.85
C ALA A 2 -17.08 -23.64 -20.06
N LEU A 3 -15.83 -23.93 -20.47
CA LEU A 3 -15.23 -23.31 -21.66
C LEU A 3 -15.99 -23.64 -22.95
N ALA A 4 -16.38 -24.91 -23.13
CA ALA A 4 -17.17 -25.34 -24.29
C ALA A 4 -18.51 -24.60 -24.38
N ALA A 5 -19.22 -24.46 -23.25
CA ALA A 5 -20.46 -23.70 -23.18
C ALA A 5 -20.23 -22.21 -23.51
N ALA A 6 -19.12 -21.61 -23.06
CA ALA A 6 -18.81 -20.22 -23.38
C ALA A 6 -18.52 -20.03 -24.88
N VAL A 7 -17.77 -20.94 -25.49
CA VAL A 7 -17.46 -20.94 -26.94
C VAL A 7 -18.73 -21.04 -27.79
N GLN A 8 -19.66 -21.92 -27.40
CA GLN A 8 -20.91 -22.14 -28.14
C GLN A 8 -21.89 -20.98 -28.02
N ASN A 9 -21.91 -20.29 -26.88
CA ASN A 9 -22.87 -19.22 -26.59
C ASN A 9 -22.31 -17.80 -26.85
N GLY A 10 -21.08 -17.69 -27.36
CA GLY A 10 -20.42 -16.39 -27.57
C GLY A 10 -20.09 -15.64 -26.26
N ALA A 11 -20.05 -16.34 -25.13
CA ALA A 11 -19.80 -15.71 -23.83
C ALA A 11 -18.31 -15.38 -23.63
N THR A 12 -18.00 -14.52 -22.66
CA THR A 12 -16.60 -14.28 -22.26
C THR A 12 -16.18 -15.31 -21.21
N ALA A 13 -15.10 -16.04 -21.47
CA ALA A 13 -14.47 -16.95 -20.51
C ALA A 13 -13.22 -16.29 -19.91
N ILE A 14 -13.12 -16.30 -18.58
CA ILE A 14 -11.93 -15.84 -17.84
C ILE A 14 -11.27 -17.05 -17.20
N VAL A 15 -9.99 -17.25 -17.47
CA VAL A 15 -9.17 -18.29 -16.85
C VAL A 15 -8.18 -17.62 -15.90
N GLU A 16 -8.37 -17.86 -14.61
CA GLU A 16 -7.53 -17.31 -13.54
C GLU A 16 -6.41 -18.27 -13.14
N GLY A 17 -5.31 -17.73 -12.62
CA GLY A 17 -4.21 -18.53 -12.08
C GLY A 17 -3.41 -19.31 -13.12
N LEU A 18 -3.34 -18.82 -14.36
CA LEU A 18 -2.56 -19.46 -15.42
C LEU A 18 -1.08 -19.55 -15.02
N GLY A 19 -0.52 -20.76 -15.09
CA GLY A 19 0.91 -21.01 -14.91
C GLY A 19 1.74 -20.60 -16.13
N GLU A 20 3.00 -21.01 -16.19
CA GLU A 20 3.86 -20.74 -17.37
C GLU A 20 3.53 -21.63 -18.58
N ALA A 21 2.84 -22.75 -18.36
CA ALA A 21 2.37 -23.65 -19.41
C ALA A 21 0.86 -23.51 -19.61
N LEU A 22 0.43 -23.45 -20.87
CA LEU A 22 -0.99 -23.62 -21.22
C LEU A 22 -1.38 -25.09 -21.02
N GLY A 23 -2.57 -25.31 -20.47
CA GLY A 23 -3.17 -26.64 -20.51
C GLY A 23 -3.56 -27.01 -21.94
N ALA A 24 -3.44 -28.29 -22.30
CA ALA A 24 -3.77 -28.79 -23.64
C ALA A 24 -5.21 -28.43 -24.08
N GLU A 25 -6.14 -28.27 -23.13
CA GLU A 25 -7.53 -27.86 -23.39
C GLU A 25 -7.67 -26.40 -23.86
N LEU A 26 -6.70 -25.53 -23.52
CA LEU A 26 -6.73 -24.11 -23.86
C LEU A 26 -5.97 -23.81 -25.16
N GLU A 27 -5.02 -24.65 -25.55
CA GLU A 27 -4.18 -24.42 -26.74
C GLU A 27 -5.01 -24.19 -28.03
N PRO A 28 -6.03 -25.01 -28.35
CA PRO A 28 -6.80 -24.81 -29.57
C PRO A 28 -7.55 -23.47 -29.57
N ALA A 29 -8.08 -23.06 -28.41
CA ALA A 29 -8.79 -21.80 -28.24
C ALA A 29 -7.86 -20.59 -28.38
N VAL A 30 -6.65 -20.68 -27.81
CA VAL A 30 -5.63 -19.62 -27.87
C VAL A 30 -5.05 -19.48 -29.28
N ARG A 31 -4.73 -20.60 -29.93
CA ARG A 31 -4.21 -20.62 -31.31
C ARG A 31 -5.29 -20.35 -32.36
N ARG A 32 -6.56 -20.36 -31.96
CA ARG A 32 -7.72 -20.23 -32.86
C ARG A 32 -7.69 -21.29 -33.96
N GLU A 33 -7.47 -22.56 -33.58
CA GLU A 33 -7.47 -23.72 -34.48
C GLU A 33 -8.90 -24.06 -34.94
N LEU A 34 -9.49 -23.14 -35.70
CA LEU A 34 -10.88 -23.21 -36.15
C LEU A 34 -11.00 -24.09 -37.39
N VAL A 35 -11.91 -25.06 -37.34
CA VAL A 35 -12.27 -25.91 -38.46
C VAL A 35 -13.59 -25.45 -39.05
N ARG A 36 -13.60 -25.08 -40.32
CA ARG A 36 -14.83 -24.69 -41.02
C ARG A 36 -15.57 -25.93 -41.51
N LYS A 37 -16.82 -26.12 -41.07
CA LYS A 37 -17.73 -27.14 -41.58
C LYS A 37 -18.98 -26.46 -42.15
N GLY A 38 -19.00 -26.30 -43.47
CA GLY A 38 -20.05 -25.54 -44.17
C GLY A 38 -19.97 -24.03 -43.88
N ARG A 39 -21.07 -23.46 -43.35
CA ARG A 39 -21.15 -22.04 -42.94
C ARG A 39 -20.73 -21.79 -41.49
N LYS A 40 -20.65 -22.84 -40.67
CA LYS A 40 -20.35 -22.76 -39.24
C LYS A 40 -18.86 -23.03 -38.98
N LEU A 41 -18.32 -22.36 -37.97
CA LEU A 41 -16.96 -22.58 -37.46
C LEU A 41 -17.05 -23.54 -36.27
N PHE A 42 -16.06 -24.40 -36.12
CA PHE A 42 -15.96 -25.35 -35.01
C PHE A 42 -14.57 -25.25 -34.39
N LEU A 43 -14.49 -25.45 -33.09
CA LEU A 43 -13.26 -25.53 -32.32
C LEU A 43 -13.20 -26.91 -31.66
N THR A 44 -12.06 -27.59 -31.76
CA THR A 44 -11.83 -28.86 -31.07
C THR A 44 -11.23 -28.57 -29.70
N LEU A 45 -11.93 -28.90 -28.61
CA LEU A 45 -11.47 -28.75 -27.23
C LEU A 45 -11.32 -30.15 -26.63
N GLY A 46 -10.08 -30.63 -26.49
CA GLY A 46 -9.82 -32.03 -26.11
C GLY A 46 -10.38 -32.99 -27.16
N ASP A 47 -11.29 -33.87 -26.74
CA ASP A 47 -11.96 -34.84 -27.62
C ASP A 47 -13.31 -34.32 -28.19
N GLU A 48 -13.77 -33.14 -27.78
CA GLU A 48 -15.07 -32.60 -28.17
C GLU A 48 -14.94 -31.53 -29.26
N GLN A 49 -15.82 -31.57 -30.27
CA GLN A 49 -15.98 -30.49 -31.24
C GLN A 49 -17.17 -29.60 -30.88
N VAL A 50 -16.88 -28.32 -30.70
CA VAL A 50 -17.85 -27.31 -30.25
C VAL A 50 -18.05 -26.30 -31.37
N GLU A 51 -19.30 -25.92 -31.64
CA GLU A 51 -19.59 -24.82 -32.57
C GLU A 51 -19.03 -23.51 -32.02
N TYR A 52 -18.30 -22.78 -32.84
CA TYR A 52 -17.62 -21.54 -32.45
C TYR A 52 -18.46 -20.32 -32.81
N ASP A 53 -18.84 -19.55 -31.79
CA ASP A 53 -19.50 -18.26 -31.96
C ASP A 53 -18.46 -17.12 -32.10
N PRO A 54 -18.53 -16.26 -33.14
CA PRO A 54 -17.60 -15.14 -33.34
C PRO A 54 -17.58 -14.08 -32.23
N GLN A 55 -18.61 -14.01 -31.37
CA GLN A 55 -18.67 -13.08 -30.25
C GLN A 55 -17.88 -13.57 -29.03
N PHE A 56 -17.44 -14.83 -29.02
CA PHE A 56 -16.66 -15.43 -27.94
C PHE A 56 -15.38 -14.65 -27.65
N ARG A 57 -15.10 -14.43 -26.35
CA ARG A 57 -13.85 -13.81 -25.88
C ARG A 57 -13.20 -14.67 -24.81
N LEU A 58 -11.88 -14.79 -24.88
CA LEU A 58 -11.06 -15.49 -23.89
C LEU A 58 -10.12 -14.50 -23.21
N VAL A 59 -10.18 -14.43 -21.88
CA VAL A 59 -9.27 -13.63 -21.04
C VAL A 59 -8.45 -14.59 -20.19
N LEU A 60 -7.13 -14.47 -20.27
CA LEU A 60 -6.20 -15.29 -19.51
C LEU A 60 -5.50 -14.41 -18.47
N GLN A 61 -5.56 -14.82 -17.21
CA GLN A 61 -4.95 -14.09 -16.10
C GLN A 61 -3.92 -14.98 -15.39
N THR A 62 -2.76 -14.41 -15.10
CA THR A 62 -1.73 -15.04 -14.26
C THR A 62 -1.40 -14.16 -13.06
N LYS A 63 -1.11 -14.77 -11.91
CA LYS A 63 -0.57 -14.09 -10.72
C LYS A 63 0.98 -14.03 -10.74
N LEU A 64 1.63 -14.64 -11.73
CA LEU A 64 3.09 -14.66 -11.83
C LEU A 64 3.61 -13.26 -12.16
N ALA A 65 4.59 -12.77 -11.41
CA ALA A 65 5.15 -11.43 -11.58
C ALA A 65 5.96 -11.27 -12.87
N ASN A 66 6.57 -12.35 -13.36
CA ASN A 66 7.34 -12.38 -14.61
C ASN A 66 7.17 -13.74 -15.32
N PRO A 67 5.99 -14.02 -15.87
CA PRO A 67 5.71 -15.30 -16.51
C PRO A 67 6.52 -15.44 -17.80
N LYS A 68 7.18 -16.58 -17.97
CA LYS A 68 7.86 -16.91 -19.23
C LYS A 68 6.93 -17.74 -20.12
N PHE A 69 6.07 -17.06 -20.87
CA PHE A 69 5.20 -17.74 -21.82
C PHE A 69 5.96 -18.17 -23.09
N PRO A 70 5.67 -19.35 -23.65
CA PRO A 70 6.25 -19.76 -24.92
C PRO A 70 5.83 -18.80 -26.06
N PRO A 71 6.65 -18.67 -27.13
CA PRO A 71 6.38 -17.75 -28.24
C PRO A 71 5.01 -17.94 -28.89
N GLU A 72 4.49 -19.17 -28.89
CA GLU A 72 3.18 -19.52 -29.44
C GLU A 72 2.03 -18.81 -28.70
N VAL A 73 2.14 -18.66 -27.38
CA VAL A 73 1.15 -17.95 -26.56
C VAL A 73 1.25 -16.46 -26.81
N ALA A 74 2.48 -15.94 -26.86
CA ALA A 74 2.73 -14.53 -27.13
C ALA A 74 2.30 -14.11 -28.55
N ALA A 75 2.34 -15.02 -29.52
CA ALA A 75 1.86 -14.79 -30.88
C ALA A 75 0.33 -14.86 -30.98
N GLY A 76 -0.32 -15.76 -30.23
CA GLY A 76 -1.77 -15.97 -30.26
C GLY A 76 -2.59 -15.02 -29.38
N THR A 77 -1.94 -14.27 -28.47
CA THR A 77 -2.61 -13.42 -27.49
C THR A 77 -2.04 -12.00 -27.43
N ALA A 78 -2.87 -11.03 -27.07
CA ALA A 78 -2.41 -9.69 -26.71
C ALA A 78 -2.02 -9.69 -25.22
N LEU A 79 -0.73 -9.48 -24.93
CA LEU A 79 -0.23 -9.42 -23.56
C LEU A 79 -0.47 -8.03 -22.96
N LEU A 80 -1.24 -7.97 -21.87
CA LEU A 80 -1.47 -6.74 -21.11
C LEU A 80 -0.73 -6.81 -19.77
N ASN A 81 0.16 -5.85 -19.54
CA ASN A 81 0.87 -5.75 -18.27
C ASN A 81 0.04 -4.93 -17.26
N PHE A 82 -0.60 -5.62 -16.32
CA PHE A 82 -1.32 -5.03 -15.19
C PHE A 82 -0.47 -4.92 -13.91
N THR A 83 0.86 -5.06 -14.00
CA THR A 83 1.71 -4.87 -12.83
C THR A 83 1.56 -3.45 -12.29
N VAL A 84 1.37 -3.37 -10.97
CA VAL A 84 1.21 -2.09 -10.28
C VAL A 84 2.51 -1.30 -10.44
N THR A 85 2.41 -0.04 -10.86
CA THR A 85 3.55 0.87 -10.93
C THR A 85 3.64 1.68 -9.63
N ARG A 86 4.84 2.17 -9.31
CA ARG A 86 5.03 2.98 -8.10
C ARG A 86 4.18 4.25 -8.08
N ALA A 87 4.13 4.97 -9.20
CA ALA A 87 3.31 6.18 -9.32
C ALA A 87 1.81 5.86 -9.23
N GLY A 88 1.35 4.81 -9.93
CA GLY A 88 -0.04 4.39 -9.87
C GLY A 88 -0.46 3.97 -8.45
N LEU A 89 0.40 3.25 -7.74
CA LEU A 89 0.13 2.89 -6.34
C LEU A 89 0.15 4.10 -5.41
N GLU A 90 1.07 5.05 -5.61
CA GLU A 90 1.10 6.29 -4.84
C GLU A 90 -0.23 7.05 -4.97
N ASP A 91 -0.76 7.21 -6.17
CA ASP A 91 -2.04 7.90 -6.37
C ASP A 91 -3.23 7.14 -5.75
N GLN A 92 -3.22 5.80 -5.84
CA GLN A 92 -4.22 4.94 -5.20
C GLN A 92 -4.16 5.04 -3.66
N LEU A 93 -2.96 4.97 -3.08
CA LEU A 93 -2.77 5.12 -1.65
C LEU A 93 -3.13 6.52 -1.18
N LEU A 94 -2.83 7.56 -1.96
CA LEU A 94 -3.22 8.94 -1.65
C LEU A 94 -4.74 9.06 -1.54
N ALA A 95 -5.49 8.55 -2.51
CA ALA A 95 -6.95 8.55 -2.45
C ALA A 95 -7.46 7.82 -1.19
N ARG A 96 -6.92 6.63 -0.89
CA ARG A 96 -7.33 5.84 0.29
C ARG A 96 -6.95 6.51 1.61
N VAL A 97 -5.77 7.11 1.72
CA VAL A 97 -5.32 7.84 2.91
C VAL A 97 -6.23 9.05 3.14
N VAL A 98 -6.52 9.82 2.10
CA VAL A 98 -7.38 11.01 2.20
C VAL A 98 -8.82 10.63 2.54
N THR A 99 -9.33 9.51 2.00
CA THR A 99 -10.64 8.98 2.41
C THR A 99 -10.70 8.67 3.90
N VAL A 100 -9.59 8.18 4.49
CA VAL A 100 -9.51 7.87 5.92
C VAL A 100 -9.32 9.13 6.77
N VAL A 101 -8.47 10.06 6.35
CA VAL A 101 -8.07 11.24 7.14
C VAL A 101 -9.06 12.39 6.99
N GLN A 102 -9.53 12.65 5.77
CA GLN A 102 -10.43 13.75 5.40
C GLN A 102 -11.56 13.23 4.49
N PRO A 103 -12.49 12.40 5.00
CA PRO A 103 -13.58 11.82 4.20
C PRO A 103 -14.46 12.89 3.53
N ALA A 104 -14.66 14.03 4.20
CA ALA A 104 -15.42 15.15 3.65
C ALA A 104 -14.77 15.77 2.41
N LEU A 105 -13.42 15.86 2.38
CA LEU A 105 -12.68 16.39 1.24
C LEU A 105 -12.83 15.46 0.02
N GLU A 106 -12.75 14.14 0.24
CA GLU A 106 -12.89 13.17 -0.85
C GLU A 106 -14.34 13.11 -1.37
N ALA A 107 -15.34 13.22 -0.49
CA ALA A 107 -16.74 13.32 -0.88
C ALA A 107 -17.00 14.58 -1.72
N GLN A 108 -16.41 15.72 -1.32
CA GLN A 108 -16.49 16.97 -2.06
C GLN A 108 -15.82 16.85 -3.44
N ARG A 109 -14.64 16.24 -3.52
CA ARG A 109 -13.94 15.96 -4.79
C ARG A 109 -14.79 15.10 -5.73
N ALA A 110 -15.37 14.02 -5.21
CA ALA A 110 -16.21 13.12 -6.00
C ALA A 110 -17.48 13.81 -6.50
N ALA A 111 -18.10 14.67 -5.68
CA ALA A 111 -19.26 15.47 -6.09
C ALA A 111 -18.89 16.49 -7.16
N LEU A 112 -17.77 17.19 -7.00
CA LEU A 112 -17.28 18.18 -7.96
C LEU A 112 -16.96 17.55 -9.32
N ARG A 113 -16.32 16.37 -9.33
CA ARG A 113 -16.05 15.62 -10.56
C ARG A 113 -17.32 15.22 -11.28
N ARG A 114 -18.31 14.70 -10.56
CA ARG A 114 -19.63 14.38 -11.14
C ARG A 114 -20.30 15.61 -11.74
N ALA A 115 -20.19 16.78 -11.09
CA ALA A 115 -20.71 18.03 -11.63
C ALA A 115 -19.96 18.46 -12.91
N GLN A 116 -18.63 18.38 -12.92
CA GLN A 116 -17.79 18.69 -14.09
C GLN A 116 -18.08 17.79 -15.29
N ASP A 117 -18.25 16.49 -15.05
CA ASP A 117 -18.66 15.55 -16.10
C ASP A 117 -20.06 15.89 -16.64
N GLY A 118 -20.98 16.27 -15.75
CA GLY A 118 -22.30 16.79 -16.12
C GLY A 118 -22.23 18.03 -17.02
N TYR A 119 -21.41 19.02 -16.66
CA TYR A 119 -21.21 20.23 -17.47
C TYR A 119 -20.60 19.93 -18.83
N ARG A 120 -19.68 18.96 -18.93
CA ARG A 120 -19.12 18.53 -20.21
C ARG A 120 -20.17 17.92 -21.13
N VAL A 121 -21.03 17.06 -20.58
CA VAL A 121 -22.14 16.46 -21.34
C VAL A 121 -23.14 17.53 -21.78
N GLU A 122 -23.49 18.47 -20.88
CA GLU A 122 -24.42 19.55 -21.21
C GLU A 122 -23.87 20.50 -22.28
N LEU A 123 -22.58 20.86 -22.21
CA LEU A 123 -21.92 21.66 -23.26
C LEU A 123 -21.92 20.93 -24.60
N ALA A 124 -21.60 19.64 -24.64
CA ALA A 124 -21.63 18.85 -25.87
C ALA A 124 -23.05 18.75 -26.45
N ALA A 125 -24.07 18.62 -25.60
CA ALA A 125 -25.46 18.60 -26.02
C ALA A 125 -25.92 19.96 -26.60
N LEU A 126 -25.55 21.07 -25.96
CA LEU A 126 -25.83 22.42 -26.46
C LEU A 126 -25.11 22.70 -27.78
N GLU A 127 -23.85 22.26 -27.92
CA GLU A 127 -23.10 22.36 -29.19
C GLU A 127 -23.76 21.54 -30.30
N ALA A 128 -24.17 20.30 -30.01
CA ALA A 128 -24.88 19.46 -30.98
C ALA A 128 -26.23 20.06 -31.38
N GLN A 129 -26.97 20.65 -30.43
CA GLN A 129 -28.23 21.34 -30.70
C GLN A 129 -28.02 22.56 -31.61
N LEU A 130 -27.02 23.40 -31.30
CA LEU A 130 -26.67 24.56 -32.14
C LEU A 130 -26.31 24.13 -33.57
N LEU A 131 -25.49 23.08 -33.72
CA LEU A 131 -25.12 22.53 -35.03
C LEU A 131 -26.31 22.00 -35.81
N ALA A 132 -27.23 21.29 -35.15
CA ALA A 132 -28.44 20.78 -35.79
C ALA A 132 -29.35 21.93 -36.25
N GLN A 133 -29.54 22.96 -35.42
CA GLN A 133 -30.33 24.14 -35.76
C GLN A 133 -29.71 24.96 -36.91
N LEU A 134 -28.38 25.06 -36.96
CA LEU A 134 -27.66 25.69 -38.07
C LEU A 134 -27.70 24.87 -39.36
N ALA A 135 -27.69 23.54 -39.27
CA ALA A 135 -27.75 22.65 -40.42
C ALA A 135 -29.14 22.61 -41.07
N ASP A 136 -30.20 22.78 -40.28
CA ASP A 136 -31.59 22.83 -40.73
C ASP A 136 -32.06 24.27 -41.09
N ALA A 137 -31.15 25.25 -40.99
CA ALA A 137 -31.46 26.65 -41.22
C ALA A 137 -31.67 26.97 -42.71
N PRO A 138 -32.64 27.85 -43.06
CA PRO A 138 -32.83 28.33 -44.43
C PRO A 138 -31.70 29.28 -44.88
N ASP A 139 -31.55 29.47 -46.20
CA ASP A 139 -30.49 30.30 -46.81
C ASP A 139 -30.47 31.76 -46.31
N ASP A 140 -31.61 32.29 -45.87
CA ASP A 140 -31.72 33.62 -45.24
C ASP A 140 -31.89 33.50 -43.71
N LEU A 141 -30.76 33.38 -43.03
CA LEU A 141 -30.63 33.21 -41.57
C LEU A 141 -31.25 34.35 -40.75
N LEU A 142 -31.40 35.54 -41.33
CA LEU A 142 -31.89 36.72 -40.61
C LEU A 142 -33.41 36.88 -40.67
N ALA A 143 -34.09 36.11 -41.53
CA ALA A 143 -35.54 36.18 -41.69
C ALA A 143 -36.31 35.36 -40.63
N ASP A 144 -35.66 34.37 -40.00
CA ASP A 144 -36.27 33.53 -38.97
C ASP A 144 -35.89 34.04 -37.56
N GLU A 145 -36.70 34.98 -37.05
CA GLU A 145 -36.54 35.52 -35.69
C GLU A 145 -36.60 34.43 -34.59
N ALA A 146 -37.32 33.32 -34.84
CA ALA A 146 -37.44 32.24 -33.87
C ALA A 146 -36.16 31.40 -33.80
N LEU A 147 -35.53 31.13 -34.96
CA LEU A 147 -34.23 30.48 -35.03
C LEU A 147 -33.15 31.33 -34.35
N VAL A 148 -33.08 32.63 -34.66
CA VAL A 148 -32.13 33.57 -34.05
C VAL A 148 -32.30 33.64 -32.53
N GLY A 149 -33.53 33.77 -32.04
CA GLY A 149 -33.80 33.77 -30.60
C GLY A 149 -33.40 32.47 -29.90
N SER A 150 -33.60 31.32 -30.55
CA SER A 150 -33.19 30.02 -30.01
C SER A 150 -31.66 29.84 -29.97
N LEU A 151 -30.94 30.33 -30.99
CA LEU A 151 -29.48 30.33 -31.06
C LEU A 151 -28.86 31.24 -29.99
N GLU A 152 -29.44 32.43 -29.77
CA GLU A 152 -29.00 33.34 -28.72
C GLU A 152 -29.23 32.76 -27.31
N ALA A 153 -30.38 32.14 -27.07
CA ALA A 153 -30.68 31.48 -25.79
C ALA A 153 -29.74 30.29 -25.52
N ALA A 154 -29.49 29.44 -26.52
CA ALA A 154 -28.56 28.32 -26.40
C ALA A 154 -27.11 28.80 -26.17
N LYS A 155 -26.69 29.87 -26.84
CA LYS A 155 -25.37 30.51 -26.64
C LYS A 155 -25.24 31.12 -25.24
N ALA A 156 -26.28 31.79 -24.74
CA ALA A 156 -26.29 32.34 -23.39
C ALA A 156 -26.14 31.24 -22.34
N LYS A 157 -26.94 30.17 -22.45
CA LYS A 157 -26.85 29.01 -21.56
C LYS A 157 -25.48 28.32 -21.62
N ALA A 158 -24.91 28.15 -22.83
CA ALA A 158 -23.55 27.62 -22.98
C ALA A 158 -22.50 28.50 -22.29
N GLY A 159 -22.68 29.83 -22.33
CA GLY A 159 -21.85 30.79 -21.60
C GLY A 159 -21.92 30.60 -20.08
N GLU A 160 -23.12 30.42 -19.52
CA GLU A 160 -23.33 30.16 -18.09
C GLU A 160 -22.70 28.84 -17.65
N VAL A 161 -22.93 27.75 -18.39
CA VAL A 161 -22.35 26.43 -18.08
C VAL A 161 -20.82 26.48 -18.17
N LYS A 162 -20.26 27.21 -19.15
CA LYS A 162 -18.81 27.39 -19.28
C LYS A 162 -18.21 28.18 -18.11
N ALA A 163 -18.92 29.19 -17.61
CA ALA A 163 -18.50 29.94 -16.43
C ALA A 163 -18.53 29.06 -15.17
N ALA A 164 -19.61 28.30 -14.96
CA ALA A 164 -19.73 27.36 -13.83
C ALA A 164 -18.67 26.24 -13.90
N ALA A 165 -18.37 25.72 -15.10
CA ALA A 165 -17.31 24.73 -15.30
C ALA A 165 -15.93 25.32 -14.94
N ALA A 166 -15.66 26.58 -15.32
CA ALA A 166 -14.40 27.25 -14.99
C ALA A 166 -14.25 27.49 -13.48
N GLU A 167 -15.32 27.84 -12.77
CA GLU A 167 -15.33 27.97 -11.32
C GLU A 167 -15.06 26.63 -10.64
N GLY A 168 -15.73 25.56 -11.06
CA GLY A 168 -15.48 24.23 -10.53
C GLY A 168 -14.07 23.72 -10.80
N ALA A 169 -13.43 24.11 -11.91
CA ALA A 169 -12.03 23.77 -12.18
C ALA A 169 -11.07 24.44 -11.17
N ARG A 170 -11.34 25.69 -10.76
CA ARG A 170 -10.56 26.37 -9.71
C ARG A 170 -10.76 25.71 -8.34
N ALA A 171 -12.00 25.32 -8.04
CA ALA A 171 -12.30 24.58 -6.81
C ALA A 171 -11.58 23.21 -6.77
N GLU A 172 -11.47 22.51 -7.91
CA GLU A 172 -10.74 21.24 -8.00
C GLU A 172 -9.25 21.46 -7.69
N GLU A 173 -8.63 22.52 -8.19
CA GLU A 173 -7.23 22.84 -7.88
C GLU A 173 -7.01 23.06 -6.37
N GLY A 174 -7.93 23.77 -5.70
CA GLY A 174 -7.87 23.97 -4.25
C GLY A 174 -8.00 22.67 -3.45
N ILE A 175 -8.90 21.78 -3.89
CA ILE A 175 -9.08 20.45 -3.30
C ILE A 175 -7.84 19.58 -3.52
N ASP A 176 -7.26 19.61 -4.72
CA ASP A 176 -6.07 18.83 -5.05
C ASP A 176 -4.85 19.31 -4.25
N ARG A 177 -4.69 20.62 -4.04
CA ARG A 177 -3.65 21.14 -3.13
C ARG A 177 -3.84 20.65 -1.69
N ALA A 178 -5.07 20.67 -1.18
CA ALA A 178 -5.37 20.16 0.16
C ALA A 178 -5.13 18.64 0.28
N ARG A 179 -5.42 17.89 -0.79
CA ARG A 179 -5.16 16.45 -0.89
C ARG A 179 -3.66 16.16 -0.92
N ASP A 180 -2.90 16.93 -1.69
CA ASP A 180 -1.47 16.72 -1.93
C ASP A 180 -0.60 16.89 -0.67
N VAL A 181 -1.11 17.54 0.39
CA VAL A 181 -0.44 17.57 1.70
C VAL A 181 -0.18 16.16 2.23
N TYR A 182 -1.06 15.20 1.93
CA TYR A 182 -0.91 13.81 2.36
C TYR A 182 -0.11 12.94 1.37
N ARG A 183 0.31 13.49 0.22
CA ARG A 183 1.11 12.76 -0.79
C ARG A 183 2.39 12.14 -0.24
N PRO A 184 3.16 12.78 0.68
CA PRO A 184 4.34 12.15 1.27
C PRO A 184 4.03 10.81 1.97
N VAL A 185 2.86 10.70 2.62
CA VAL A 185 2.41 9.47 3.29
C VAL A 185 2.18 8.36 2.26
N ALA A 186 1.53 8.69 1.15
CA ALA A 186 1.29 7.75 0.06
C ALA A 186 2.57 7.36 -0.69
N ALA A 187 3.49 8.30 -0.92
CA ALA A 187 4.76 8.07 -1.60
C ALA A 187 5.68 7.13 -0.81
N GLU A 188 5.71 7.26 0.52
CA GLU A 188 6.40 6.31 1.41
C GLU A 188 5.68 4.96 1.50
N GLY A 189 4.35 4.95 1.57
CA GLY A 189 3.57 3.71 1.51
C GLY A 189 3.87 2.91 0.23
N ALA A 190 3.86 3.58 -0.92
CA ALA A 190 4.22 2.97 -2.19
C ALA A 190 5.67 2.47 -2.17
N LEU A 191 6.63 3.27 -1.69
CA LEU A 191 8.01 2.82 -1.53
C LEU A 191 8.07 1.50 -0.75
N PHE A 192 7.50 1.46 0.46
CA PHE A 192 7.60 0.29 1.32
C PHE A 192 6.97 -0.95 0.71
N TYR A 193 5.83 -0.82 0.03
CA TYR A 193 5.23 -1.96 -0.67
C TYR A 193 6.18 -2.56 -1.72
N PHE A 194 6.82 -1.74 -2.54
CA PHE A 194 7.80 -2.26 -3.52
C PHE A 194 9.03 -2.86 -2.85
N LEU A 195 9.45 -2.33 -1.69
CA LEU A 195 10.54 -2.95 -0.91
C LEU A 195 10.12 -4.31 -0.35
N THR A 196 8.88 -4.47 0.12
CA THR A 196 8.39 -5.78 0.60
C THR A 196 8.28 -6.79 -0.53
N LEU A 197 7.90 -6.37 -1.73
CA LEU A 197 7.90 -7.25 -2.91
C LEU A 197 9.30 -7.76 -3.27
N GLN A 198 10.36 -6.99 -3.04
CA GLN A 198 11.73 -7.42 -3.32
C GLN A 198 12.22 -8.51 -2.36
N LEU A 199 11.60 -8.68 -1.19
CA LEU A 199 12.02 -9.68 -0.20
C LEU A 199 11.88 -11.13 -0.70
N CYS A 200 11.02 -11.38 -1.69
CA CYS A 200 10.89 -12.70 -2.31
C CYS A 200 12.20 -13.19 -2.95
N SER A 201 13.09 -12.27 -3.36
CA SER A 201 14.43 -12.58 -3.87
C SER A 201 15.38 -13.12 -2.81
N VAL A 202 15.13 -12.79 -1.54
CA VAL A 202 15.90 -13.28 -0.38
C VAL A 202 15.41 -14.66 0.04
N SER A 203 14.08 -14.83 0.06
CA SER A 203 13.44 -16.11 0.34
C SER A 203 12.06 -16.16 -0.28
N HIS A 204 11.72 -17.28 -0.92
CA HIS A 204 10.39 -17.52 -1.50
C HIS A 204 9.24 -17.45 -0.48
N MET A 205 9.53 -17.50 0.83
CA MET A 205 8.54 -17.38 1.90
C MET A 205 8.02 -15.94 2.06
N TYR A 206 8.78 -14.94 1.60
CA TYR A 206 8.45 -13.54 1.78
C TYR A 206 7.58 -13.03 0.64
N GLN A 207 6.30 -13.37 0.71
CA GLN A 207 5.28 -12.95 -0.23
C GLN A 207 4.23 -12.11 0.49
N TYR A 208 3.92 -10.96 -0.09
CA TYR A 208 3.01 -9.98 0.50
C TYR A 208 2.03 -9.50 -0.57
N SER A 209 0.73 -9.55 -0.28
CA SER A 209 -0.30 -9.02 -1.17
C SER A 209 -0.48 -7.51 -0.96
N LEU A 210 -0.90 -6.82 -2.02
CA LEU A 210 -1.25 -5.39 -1.91
C LEU A 210 -2.43 -5.17 -0.95
N GLY A 211 -3.41 -6.08 -0.94
CA GLY A 211 -4.56 -6.03 -0.04
C GLY A 211 -4.13 -6.05 1.43
N ALA A 212 -3.29 -7.00 1.81
CA ALA A 212 -2.76 -7.08 3.17
C ALA A 212 -1.93 -5.84 3.53
N PHE A 213 -0.99 -5.44 2.66
CA PHE A 213 -0.20 -4.23 2.87
C PHE A 213 -1.08 -3.00 3.12
N THR A 214 -2.09 -2.80 2.27
CA THR A 214 -2.99 -1.65 2.35
C THR A 214 -3.83 -1.69 3.63
N GLY A 215 -4.30 -2.86 4.05
CA GLY A 215 -5.01 -3.06 5.31
C GLY A 215 -4.17 -2.64 6.52
N PHE A 216 -2.95 -3.15 6.64
CA PHE A 216 -2.03 -2.81 7.74
C PHE A 216 -1.61 -1.33 7.70
N PHE A 217 -1.30 -0.80 6.52
CA PHE A 217 -0.90 0.59 6.31
C PHE A 217 -2.02 1.57 6.70
N LEU A 218 -3.24 1.37 6.21
CA LEU A 218 -4.38 2.22 6.57
C LEU A 218 -4.83 2.01 8.02
N GLY A 219 -4.66 0.81 8.57
CA GLY A 219 -4.84 0.55 10.00
C GLY A 219 -3.92 1.42 10.86
N ALA A 220 -2.67 1.63 10.43
CA ALA A 220 -1.72 2.53 11.09
C ALA A 220 -2.19 4.00 11.05
N VAL A 221 -2.63 4.46 9.89
CA VAL A 221 -3.20 5.81 9.71
C VAL A 221 -4.40 6.02 10.66
N ARG A 222 -5.33 5.06 10.72
CA ARG A 222 -6.50 5.15 11.61
C ARG A 222 -6.13 5.22 13.09
N ARG A 223 -5.08 4.51 13.53
CA ARG A 223 -4.63 4.57 14.92
C ARG A 223 -4.13 5.95 15.32
N VAL A 224 -3.40 6.63 14.43
CA VAL A 224 -2.94 8.02 14.66
C VAL A 224 -4.14 8.96 14.80
N LEU A 225 -5.14 8.85 13.92
CA LEU A 225 -6.34 9.68 13.99
C LEU A 225 -7.14 9.44 15.28
N ALA A 226 -7.27 8.18 15.69
CA ALA A 226 -7.93 7.83 16.94
C ALA A 226 -7.18 8.40 18.16
N ALA A 227 -5.85 8.37 18.15
CA ALA A 227 -5.02 8.94 19.20
C ALA A 227 -5.15 10.47 19.25
N ASP A 228 -5.12 11.15 18.10
CA ASP A 228 -5.29 12.61 18.02
C ASP A 228 -6.70 13.03 18.48
N ALA A 229 -7.75 12.32 18.07
CA ALA A 229 -9.12 12.57 18.53
C ALA A 229 -9.25 12.42 20.06
N ARG A 230 -8.63 11.39 20.65
CA ARG A 230 -8.60 11.20 22.11
C ARG A 230 -7.85 12.35 22.81
N ALA A 231 -6.72 12.80 22.25
CA ALA A 231 -5.95 13.91 22.80
C ALA A 231 -6.69 15.26 22.71
N ARG A 232 -7.45 15.50 21.64
CA ARG A 232 -8.32 16.69 21.51
C ARG A 232 -9.47 16.64 22.53
N ALA A 233 -10.06 15.47 22.74
CA ALA A 233 -11.14 15.27 23.71
C ALA A 233 -10.69 15.43 25.17
N SER A 234 -9.44 15.09 25.52
CA SER A 234 -8.92 15.34 26.87
C SER A 234 -8.65 16.83 27.11
N ARG A 235 -8.07 17.53 26.13
CA ARG A 235 -7.81 18.99 26.20
C ARG A 235 -9.10 19.81 26.33
N SER A 236 -10.17 19.41 25.64
CA SER A 236 -11.47 20.11 25.75
C SER A 236 -12.11 19.93 27.13
N ARG A 237 -11.94 18.75 27.77
CA ARG A 237 -12.38 18.50 29.14
C ARG A 237 -11.61 19.33 30.16
N GLU A 238 -10.29 19.44 30.03
CA GLU A 238 -9.46 20.30 30.89
C GLU A 238 -9.77 21.80 30.73
N GLY A 239 -9.98 22.26 29.49
CA GLY A 239 -10.39 23.65 29.21
C GLY A 239 -11.80 23.99 29.73
N SER A 240 -12.71 23.01 29.75
CA SER A 240 -14.05 23.16 30.34
C SER A 240 -14.04 23.24 31.87
N SER A 241 -13.08 22.56 32.52
CA SER A 241 -12.85 22.63 33.97
C SER A 241 -12.32 24.00 34.38
N SER A 242 -11.39 24.57 33.59
CA SER A 242 -10.87 25.93 33.78
C SER A 242 -11.94 27.02 33.53
N ARG A 243 -12.79 26.87 32.50
CA ARG A 243 -13.88 27.83 32.20
C ARG A 243 -15.07 27.74 33.17
N ARG A 244 -15.30 26.59 33.84
CA ARG A 244 -16.30 26.45 34.90
C ARG A 244 -15.97 27.25 36.16
N ALA A 245 -14.70 27.60 36.39
CA ALA A 245 -14.30 28.45 37.51
C ALA A 245 -14.61 29.95 37.29
N SER A 246 -14.89 30.38 36.05
CA SER A 246 -15.07 31.82 35.70
C SER A 246 -16.45 32.18 35.12
N SER A 247 -17.43 31.27 35.14
CA SER A 247 -18.79 31.57 34.62
C SER A 247 -19.89 31.01 35.52
N LYS A 248 -19.85 31.38 36.81
CA LYS A 248 -21.03 31.33 37.68
C LYS A 248 -21.82 32.62 37.43
N VAL A 249 -22.76 32.58 36.49
CA VAL A 249 -23.98 33.42 36.34
C VAL A 249 -24.40 33.38 34.86
N ARG A 250 -25.28 32.41 34.54
CA ARG A 250 -26.49 32.54 33.71
C ARG A 250 -27.00 31.15 33.35
N ARG A 251 -28.14 30.78 33.93
CA ARG A 251 -28.99 29.66 33.52
C ARG A 251 -29.76 30.06 32.26
N ALA A 252 -29.75 29.22 31.23
CA ALA A 252 -30.88 29.02 30.32
C ALA A 252 -30.63 27.79 29.42
N SER A 253 -31.64 26.91 29.38
CA SER A 253 -32.02 25.87 28.41
C SER A 253 -30.98 25.22 27.50
N ALA A 254 -30.82 23.91 27.69
CA ALA A 254 -30.25 23.00 26.71
C ALA A 254 -31.22 22.85 25.52
N VAL A 255 -30.82 23.35 24.36
CA VAL A 255 -31.43 23.01 23.07
C VAL A 255 -30.72 21.77 22.56
N LEU A 256 -31.48 20.71 22.31
CA LEU A 256 -31.03 19.50 21.62
C LEU A 256 -30.36 19.90 20.30
N LEU A 257 -29.17 19.36 20.04
CA LEU A 257 -28.59 19.34 18.70
C LEU A 257 -29.54 18.56 17.79
N PRO A 258 -29.96 19.11 16.64
CA PRO A 258 -30.73 18.34 15.67
C PRO A 258 -29.84 17.27 15.03
N GLU A 259 -30.43 16.12 14.80
CA GLU A 259 -29.89 15.02 14.00
C GLU A 259 -29.44 15.51 12.62
N PRO A 260 -28.45 14.87 11.98
CA PRO A 260 -28.02 15.24 10.64
C PRO A 260 -29.13 14.90 9.63
N GLU A 261 -29.87 15.92 9.19
CA GLU A 261 -30.79 15.80 8.07
C GLU A 261 -30.03 15.27 6.84
N GLN A 262 -30.49 14.13 6.32
CA GLN A 262 -30.11 13.62 5.00
C GLN A 262 -30.62 14.60 3.94
N ARG A 263 -29.81 15.61 3.64
CA ARG A 263 -30.03 16.49 2.49
C ARG A 263 -29.63 15.71 1.24
N GLY A 264 -30.61 15.45 0.37
CA GLY A 264 -30.35 14.93 -0.99
C GLY A 264 -29.36 15.82 -1.75
N PRO A 265 -28.79 15.32 -2.87
CA PRO A 265 -27.82 16.07 -3.66
C PRO A 265 -28.39 17.44 -4.04
N PRO A 266 -27.62 18.54 -3.90
CA PRO A 266 -28.11 19.86 -4.24
C PRO A 266 -28.48 19.90 -5.74
N PRO A 267 -29.55 20.63 -6.12
CA PRO A 267 -29.90 20.82 -7.51
C PRO A 267 -28.75 21.50 -8.26
N PRO A 268 -28.54 21.19 -9.56
CA PRO A 268 -27.54 21.85 -10.37
C PRO A 268 -27.94 23.33 -10.49
N GLY A 269 -27.21 24.23 -9.82
CA GLY A 269 -27.45 25.67 -9.85
C GLY A 269 -27.64 26.38 -8.49
N GLY A 270 -27.44 25.72 -7.35
CA GLY A 270 -27.34 26.41 -6.06
C GLY A 270 -26.04 27.24 -5.95
N PRO A 271 -26.03 28.36 -5.19
CA PRO A 271 -24.88 29.25 -5.14
C PRO A 271 -23.65 28.48 -4.65
N VAL A 272 -22.62 28.47 -5.49
CA VAL A 272 -21.30 27.98 -5.10
C VAL A 272 -20.87 28.79 -3.88
N VAL A 273 -20.49 28.07 -2.83
CA VAL A 273 -19.90 28.64 -1.61
C VAL A 273 -18.84 29.64 -2.06
N GLY A 274 -19.03 30.94 -1.74
CA GLY A 274 -18.20 32.00 -2.31
C GLY A 274 -16.71 31.68 -2.18
N ASP A 275 -15.95 31.95 -3.26
CA ASP A 275 -14.54 31.59 -3.45
C ASP A 275 -13.66 31.72 -2.18
N GLY A 276 -13.95 32.70 -1.31
CA GLY A 276 -13.22 32.93 -0.06
C GLY A 276 -13.41 31.87 1.04
N GLU A 277 -14.60 31.29 1.20
CA GLU A 277 -14.87 30.33 2.28
C GLU A 277 -14.34 28.92 1.94
N ALA A 278 -14.47 28.51 0.67
CA ALA A 278 -13.88 27.27 0.17
C ALA A 278 -12.34 27.32 0.24
N ALA A 279 -11.74 28.45 -0.15
CA ALA A 279 -10.30 28.66 -0.04
C ALA A 279 -9.81 28.67 1.42
N ALA A 280 -10.54 29.33 2.33
CA ALA A 280 -10.21 29.34 3.75
C ALA A 280 -10.27 27.93 4.38
N ARG A 281 -11.27 27.13 4.00
CA ARG A 281 -11.39 25.74 4.43
C ARG A 281 -10.25 24.87 3.91
N ALA A 282 -9.86 25.04 2.64
CA ALA A 282 -8.72 24.33 2.07
C ALA A 282 -7.42 24.65 2.81
N LEU A 283 -7.16 25.94 3.11
CA LEU A 283 -6.00 26.37 3.89
C LEU A 283 -5.98 25.78 5.31
N ALA A 284 -7.14 25.67 5.97
CA ALA A 284 -7.24 25.06 7.29
C ALA A 284 -6.90 23.56 7.25
N ILE A 285 -7.35 22.84 6.22
CA ILE A 285 -7.01 21.42 6.01
C ILE A 285 -5.50 21.27 5.77
N ILE A 286 -4.91 22.15 4.95
CA ILE A 286 -3.46 22.14 4.70
C ILE A 286 -2.69 22.30 6.02
N ALA A 287 -3.05 23.29 6.83
CA ALA A 287 -2.37 23.56 8.10
C ALA A 287 -2.52 22.44 9.15
N ASP A 288 -3.67 21.75 9.20
CA ASP A 288 -3.85 20.56 10.05
C ASP A 288 -3.04 19.37 9.50
N GLY A 289 -3.07 19.18 8.17
CA GLY A 289 -2.32 18.15 7.47
C GLY A 289 -0.81 18.26 7.68
N GLU A 290 -0.23 19.45 7.58
CA GLU A 290 1.21 19.68 7.82
C GLU A 290 1.67 19.26 9.22
N LYS A 291 0.79 19.37 10.22
CA LYS A 291 1.08 18.93 11.59
C LYS A 291 0.89 17.42 11.77
N GLN A 292 -0.08 16.84 11.05
CA GLN A 292 -0.43 15.42 11.15
C GLN A 292 0.52 14.51 10.35
N VAL A 293 0.98 14.95 9.17
CA VAL A 293 1.78 14.14 8.25
C VAL A 293 3.02 13.51 8.90
N PRO A 294 3.84 14.22 9.71
CA PRO A 294 4.97 13.60 10.40
C PRO A 294 4.58 12.45 11.34
N LEU A 295 3.43 12.58 12.04
CA LEU A 295 2.91 11.54 12.94
C LEU A 295 2.41 10.33 12.14
N LEU A 296 1.71 10.59 11.02
CA LEU A 296 1.26 9.55 10.10
C LEU A 296 2.44 8.76 9.52
N LEU A 297 3.49 9.47 9.08
CA LEU A 297 4.71 8.86 8.55
C LEU A 297 5.42 7.99 9.59
N ALA A 298 5.59 8.49 10.82
CA ALA A 298 6.26 7.76 11.89
C ALA A 298 5.53 6.44 12.21
N GLU A 299 4.20 6.48 12.36
CA GLU A 299 3.43 5.29 12.68
C GLU A 299 3.27 4.34 11.48
N ALA A 300 3.17 4.86 10.26
CA ALA A 300 3.16 4.03 9.05
C ALA A 300 4.47 3.25 8.90
N ARG A 301 5.62 3.90 9.06
CA ARG A 301 6.95 3.25 9.05
C ARG A 301 7.03 2.13 10.09
N ARG A 302 6.62 2.41 11.32
CA ARG A 302 6.62 1.45 12.42
C ARG A 302 5.70 0.26 12.14
N ALA A 303 4.48 0.52 11.73
CA ALA A 303 3.47 -0.51 11.51
C ALA A 303 3.87 -1.45 10.38
N VAL A 304 4.34 -0.90 9.25
CA VAL A 304 4.83 -1.70 8.12
C VAL A 304 6.06 -2.50 8.53
N PHE A 305 7.04 -1.88 9.21
CA PHE A 305 8.22 -2.60 9.68
C PHE A 305 7.86 -3.74 10.63
N ARG A 306 7.05 -3.48 11.66
CA ARG A 306 6.61 -4.47 12.64
C ARG A 306 5.89 -5.64 11.96
N TRP A 307 4.93 -5.35 11.09
CA TRP A 307 4.15 -6.37 10.38
C TRP A 307 5.06 -7.28 9.56
N VAL A 308 5.94 -6.69 8.73
CA VAL A 308 6.83 -7.45 7.86
C VAL A 308 7.87 -8.21 8.69
N ALA A 309 8.56 -7.54 9.62
CA ALA A 309 9.66 -8.11 10.41
C ALA A 309 9.22 -9.26 11.34
N ARG A 310 7.95 -9.28 11.79
CA ARG A 310 7.37 -10.43 12.50
C ARG A 310 7.29 -11.70 11.65
N GLY A 311 7.12 -11.56 10.34
CA GLY A 311 7.16 -12.67 9.37
C GLY A 311 8.57 -13.02 8.86
N LEU A 312 9.58 -12.18 9.14
CA LEU A 312 10.96 -12.42 8.70
C LEU A 312 11.74 -13.28 9.69
N LEU A 313 12.70 -14.04 9.15
CA LEU A 313 13.73 -14.69 9.96
C LEU A 313 14.59 -13.62 10.63
N GLN A 314 15.08 -13.90 11.84
CA GLN A 314 15.88 -12.95 12.64
C GLN A 314 17.03 -12.31 11.83
N ARG A 315 17.75 -13.13 11.04
CA ARG A 315 18.86 -12.70 10.18
C ARG A 315 18.46 -11.73 9.06
N HIS A 316 17.20 -11.71 8.65
CA HIS A 316 16.71 -10.86 7.55
C HIS A 316 15.99 -9.59 8.04
N ARG A 317 15.72 -9.45 9.34
CA ARG A 317 15.09 -8.24 9.91
C ARG A 317 15.93 -7.00 9.67
N LEU A 318 17.24 -7.10 9.91
CA LEU A 318 18.18 -6.00 9.66
C LEU A 318 18.24 -5.64 8.17
N LEU A 319 18.20 -6.63 7.28
CA LEU A 319 18.19 -6.40 5.84
C LEU A 319 17.01 -5.51 5.43
N PHE A 320 15.80 -5.85 5.89
CA PHE A 320 14.61 -5.08 5.58
C PHE A 320 14.64 -3.68 6.20
N LEU A 321 15.09 -3.55 7.45
CA LEU A 321 15.28 -2.24 8.08
C LEU A 321 16.24 -1.36 7.27
N CYS A 322 17.37 -1.91 6.84
CA CYS A 322 18.34 -1.20 6.03
C CYS A 322 17.76 -0.81 4.66
N GLN A 323 16.99 -1.70 4.03
CA GLN A 323 16.33 -1.42 2.75
C GLN A 323 15.33 -0.26 2.88
N MET A 324 14.52 -0.24 3.95
CA MET A 324 13.61 0.87 4.25
C MET A 324 14.39 2.17 4.48
N GLY A 325 15.38 2.17 5.38
CA GLY A 325 16.18 3.34 5.71
C GLY A 325 16.93 3.92 4.52
N LEU A 326 17.67 3.07 3.78
CA LEU A 326 18.40 3.46 2.58
C LEU A 326 17.45 3.93 1.47
N GLY A 327 16.27 3.32 1.33
CA GLY A 327 15.25 3.76 0.38
C GLY A 327 14.74 5.17 0.66
N LEU A 328 14.52 5.51 1.94
CA LEU A 328 14.14 6.86 2.36
C LEU A 328 15.29 7.87 2.18
N MET A 329 16.53 7.45 2.48
CA MET A 329 17.73 8.27 2.29
C MET A 329 18.00 8.57 0.82
N ALA A 330 17.87 7.58 -0.07
CA ALA A 330 18.05 7.74 -1.51
C ALA A 330 17.01 8.70 -2.12
N LYS A 331 15.83 8.82 -1.50
CA LYS A 331 14.80 9.81 -1.86
C LYS A 331 15.04 11.20 -1.25
N GLY A 332 16.07 11.36 -0.42
CA GLY A 332 16.41 12.62 0.24
C GLY A 332 15.48 13.00 1.39
N ILE A 333 14.64 12.05 1.87
CA ILE A 333 13.66 12.27 2.93
C ILE A 333 14.35 12.31 4.30
N ILE A 334 15.33 11.43 4.52
CA ILE A 334 16.12 11.33 5.76
C ILE A 334 17.61 11.22 5.45
N GLY A 335 18.46 11.35 6.47
CA GLY A 335 19.86 10.92 6.42
C GLY A 335 20.90 11.98 6.05
N LYS A 336 20.49 13.22 5.74
CA LYS A 336 21.44 14.33 5.48
C LYS A 336 22.32 14.63 6.71
N ASP A 337 21.72 14.54 7.88
CA ASP A 337 22.31 14.73 9.20
C ASP A 337 23.39 13.70 9.54
N ILE A 338 23.18 12.43 9.17
CA ILE A 338 24.16 11.35 9.39
C ILE A 338 25.28 11.32 8.35
N GLY A 339 25.28 12.27 7.41
CA GLY A 339 26.25 12.39 6.33
C GLY A 339 25.99 11.46 5.14
N PHE A 340 24.76 11.05 4.89
CA PHE A 340 24.41 10.30 3.67
C PHE A 340 24.51 11.19 2.43
N ASP A 341 25.13 10.67 1.37
CA ASP A 341 25.00 11.19 0.01
C ASP A 341 25.08 10.03 -1.01
N LEU A 342 24.79 10.34 -2.28
CA LEU A 342 24.73 9.32 -3.33
C LEU A 342 26.11 8.74 -3.68
N GLU A 343 27.20 9.49 -3.49
CA GLU A 343 28.56 9.06 -3.77
C GLU A 343 29.05 8.06 -2.71
N ALA A 344 28.87 8.40 -1.43
CA ALA A 344 29.06 7.54 -0.28
C ALA A 344 28.23 6.27 -0.35
N TYR A 345 26.97 6.37 -0.78
CA TYR A 345 26.11 5.21 -0.96
C TYR A 345 26.60 4.30 -2.08
N LYS A 346 26.99 4.86 -3.24
CA LYS A 346 27.58 4.09 -4.34
C LYS A 346 28.85 3.37 -3.90
N TRP A 347 29.73 4.06 -3.19
CA TRP A 347 30.96 3.48 -2.66
C TRP A 347 30.68 2.36 -1.65
N LEU A 348 29.68 2.51 -0.77
CA LEU A 348 29.30 1.45 0.18
C LEU A 348 28.88 0.15 -0.54
N LEU A 349 28.14 0.28 -1.65
CA LEU A 349 27.70 -0.87 -2.45
C LEU A 349 28.82 -1.47 -3.30
N GLN A 350 29.64 -0.61 -3.88
CA GLN A 350 30.73 -0.97 -4.80
C GLN A 350 31.98 -0.19 -4.43
N PRO A 351 32.76 -0.67 -3.44
CA PRO A 351 33.92 0.06 -2.97
C PRO A 351 35.03 0.02 -4.01
N SER A 352 35.60 1.20 -4.28
CA SER A 352 36.80 1.35 -5.09
C SER A 352 38.02 0.76 -4.38
N ARG A 353 39.02 0.34 -5.16
CA ARG A 353 40.28 -0.21 -4.66
C ARG A 353 41.43 0.69 -5.10
N GLY A 354 42.33 0.99 -4.16
CA GLY A 354 43.56 1.73 -4.39
C GLY A 354 44.78 0.84 -4.21
N GLU A 355 45.83 1.40 -3.60
CA GLU A 355 47.12 0.73 -3.39
C GLU A 355 47.00 -0.52 -2.52
N SER A 356 47.59 -1.62 -3.00
CA SER A 356 47.52 -2.93 -2.33
C SER A 356 48.61 -3.13 -1.27
N SER A 357 49.67 -2.31 -1.25
CA SER A 357 50.75 -2.45 -0.27
C SER A 357 50.41 -1.66 0.99
N SER A 358 50.17 -2.36 2.09
CA SER A 358 49.98 -1.73 3.39
C SER A 358 51.35 -1.31 3.96
N PRO A 359 51.55 -0.05 4.35
CA PRO A 359 52.75 0.39 5.07
C PRO A 359 52.71 0.02 6.56
N VAL A 360 51.59 -0.52 7.07
CA VAL A 360 51.42 -0.95 8.46
C VAL A 360 51.10 -2.45 8.53
N ASP A 361 51.71 -3.14 9.50
CA ASP A 361 51.70 -4.61 9.54
C ASP A 361 50.38 -5.23 10.02
N TRP A 362 49.57 -4.48 10.78
CA TRP A 362 48.32 -4.98 11.37
C TRP A 362 47.09 -4.78 10.48
N ILE A 363 47.18 -4.00 9.39
CA ILE A 363 46.11 -3.88 8.40
C ILE A 363 46.42 -4.81 7.21
N PRO A 364 45.55 -5.78 6.90
CA PRO A 364 45.64 -6.57 5.68
C PRO A 364 45.64 -5.72 4.40
N SER A 365 46.48 -6.07 3.43
CA SER A 365 46.59 -5.43 2.10
C SER A 365 45.24 -5.16 1.42
N ASN A 366 44.27 -6.07 1.55
CA ASN A 366 42.94 -5.88 0.98
C ASN A 366 42.15 -4.76 1.67
N GLN A 367 42.22 -4.64 3.00
CA GLN A 367 41.57 -3.57 3.75
C GLN A 367 42.26 -2.23 3.50
N TRP A 368 43.60 -2.24 3.39
CA TRP A 368 44.37 -1.06 3.00
C TRP A 368 44.00 -0.56 1.59
N SER A 369 43.84 -1.46 0.63
CA SER A 369 43.38 -1.12 -0.72
C SER A 369 41.97 -0.51 -0.71
N LEU A 370 41.07 -1.00 0.14
CA LEU A 370 39.74 -0.39 0.31
C LEU A 370 39.82 1.00 0.98
N LEU A 371 40.71 1.17 1.95
CA LEU A 371 40.92 2.45 2.64
C LEU A 371 41.48 3.51 1.70
N THR A 372 42.49 3.18 0.91
CA THR A 372 43.07 4.10 -0.08
C THR A 372 42.08 4.40 -1.20
N GLY A 373 41.28 3.41 -1.61
CA GLY A 373 40.14 3.62 -2.51
C GLY A 373 39.10 4.59 -1.95
N LEU A 374 38.73 4.45 -0.66
CA LEU A 374 37.85 5.38 0.05
C LEU A 374 38.42 6.80 0.07
N ALA A 375 39.70 6.94 0.43
CA ALA A 375 40.38 8.23 0.51
C ALA A 375 40.45 8.93 -0.85
N ALA A 376 40.64 8.18 -1.94
CA ALA A 376 40.64 8.72 -3.31
C ALA A 376 39.25 9.11 -3.79
N SER A 377 38.22 8.32 -3.47
CA SER A 377 36.85 8.56 -3.92
C SER A 377 36.11 9.63 -3.11
N ILE A 378 36.39 9.75 -1.82
CA ILE A 378 35.63 10.63 -0.92
C ILE A 378 36.58 11.64 -0.27
N PRO A 379 36.53 12.94 -0.63
CA PRO A 379 37.49 13.95 -0.20
C PRO A 379 37.65 14.05 1.33
N GLN A 380 36.58 13.80 2.08
CA GLN A 380 36.61 13.85 3.55
C GLN A 380 37.52 12.77 4.18
N PHE A 381 37.88 11.71 3.44
CA PHE A 381 38.73 10.62 3.92
C PHE A 381 40.18 10.69 3.41
N GLN A 382 40.55 11.72 2.63
CA GLN A 382 41.90 11.83 2.03
C GLN A 382 43.04 11.75 3.05
N LYS A 383 42.85 12.33 4.24
CA LYS A 383 43.87 12.35 5.30
C LYS A 383 43.95 11.06 6.11
N LEU A 384 42.92 10.19 6.05
CA LEU A 384 42.80 9.04 6.93
C LEU A 384 43.97 8.04 6.80
N PRO A 385 44.46 7.68 5.60
CA PRO A 385 45.61 6.78 5.47
C PRO A 385 46.87 7.35 6.12
N MET A 386 47.16 8.64 5.92
CA MET A 386 48.34 9.31 6.50
C MET A 386 48.24 9.37 8.03
N ASP A 387 47.07 9.73 8.56
CA ASP A 387 46.85 9.79 10.01
C ASP A 387 47.03 8.43 10.69
N ILE A 388 46.65 7.33 10.01
CA ILE A 388 46.86 5.96 10.49
C ILE A 388 48.35 5.61 10.55
N ILE A 389 49.13 6.01 9.55
CA ILE A 389 50.59 5.77 9.51
C ILE A 389 51.28 6.57 10.63
N GLU A 390 50.92 7.84 10.80
CA GLU A 390 51.55 8.72 11.80
C GLU A 390 51.16 8.35 13.24
N ASN A 391 49.96 7.79 13.46
CA ASN A 391 49.42 7.52 14.80
C ASN A 391 49.01 6.04 15.00
N GLU A 392 49.87 5.13 14.55
CA GLU A 392 49.60 3.69 14.46
C GLU A 392 49.02 3.08 15.75
N SER A 393 49.61 3.37 16.90
CA SER A 393 49.24 2.73 18.18
C SER A 393 47.77 2.94 18.58
N ARG A 394 47.24 4.15 18.37
CA ARG A 394 45.84 4.49 18.71
C ARG A 394 44.85 3.88 17.73
N PHE A 395 45.19 3.84 16.45
CA PHE A 395 44.34 3.22 15.43
C PHE A 395 44.34 1.70 15.54
N LYS A 396 45.46 1.11 15.95
CA LYS A 396 45.56 -0.32 16.24
C LYS A 396 44.68 -0.72 17.42
N GLU A 397 44.68 0.04 18.52
CA GLU A 397 43.78 -0.20 19.66
C GLU A 397 42.30 -0.18 19.23
N TRP A 398 41.89 0.84 18.46
CA TRP A 398 40.55 0.92 17.91
C TRP A 398 40.24 -0.25 16.95
N PHE A 399 41.20 -0.63 16.09
CA PHE A 399 41.04 -1.72 15.15
C PHE A 399 40.92 -3.08 15.82
N GLU A 400 41.60 -3.29 16.94
CA GLU A 400 41.56 -4.54 17.73
C GLU A 400 40.34 -4.62 18.65
N SER A 401 39.58 -3.52 18.82
CA SER A 401 38.33 -3.52 19.59
C SER A 401 37.33 -4.57 19.08
N ALA A 402 36.57 -5.15 20.02
CA ALA A 402 35.48 -6.06 19.73
C ALA A 402 34.26 -5.35 19.09
N ALA A 403 34.07 -4.06 19.37
CA ALA A 403 32.93 -3.26 18.90
C ALA A 403 33.36 -1.85 18.44
N PRO A 404 34.24 -1.76 17.43
CA PRO A 404 34.80 -0.48 16.95
C PRO A 404 33.72 0.48 16.44
N GLU A 405 32.55 -0.04 16.04
CA GLU A 405 31.42 0.79 15.64
C GLU A 405 30.81 1.63 16.78
N ARG A 406 31.04 1.24 18.04
CA ARG A 406 30.59 1.96 19.24
C ARG A 406 31.64 2.92 19.78
N GLU A 407 32.90 2.68 19.48
CA GLU A 407 34.02 3.51 19.92
C GLU A 407 34.27 4.69 18.99
N ARG A 408 34.87 5.76 19.52
CA ARG A 408 35.24 6.92 18.73
C ARG A 408 36.57 6.64 18.03
N LEU A 409 36.66 6.98 16.73
CA LEU A 409 37.96 6.91 16.05
C LEU A 409 38.93 7.94 16.67
N PRO A 410 40.25 7.66 16.66
CA PRO A 410 41.26 8.59 17.14
C PRO A 410 41.27 9.95 16.41
N LEU A 411 41.92 10.94 17.03
CA LEU A 411 42.17 12.27 16.45
C LEU A 411 40.87 13.00 16.07
N ASP A 412 40.87 13.69 14.93
CA ASP A 412 39.72 14.44 14.41
C ASP A 412 38.61 13.54 13.88
N TRP A 413 38.90 12.25 13.64
CA TRP A 413 37.92 11.25 13.19
C TRP A 413 36.87 10.90 14.24
N ARG A 414 37.05 11.35 15.49
CA ARG A 414 36.01 11.28 16.54
C ARG A 414 34.69 11.95 16.12
N GLU A 415 34.76 12.95 15.25
CA GLU A 415 33.58 13.65 14.71
C GLU A 415 32.70 12.75 13.82
N LEU A 416 33.24 11.64 13.30
CA LEU A 416 32.45 10.66 12.55
C LEU A 416 31.36 10.00 13.40
N ASP A 417 31.45 10.03 14.73
CA ASP A 417 30.40 9.50 15.60
C ASP A 417 29.10 10.32 15.51
N LYS A 418 29.20 11.62 15.14
CA LYS A 418 28.04 12.48 14.81
C LYS A 418 27.51 12.22 13.39
N ARG A 419 28.28 11.54 12.54
CA ARG A 419 27.92 11.19 11.16
C ARG A 419 28.01 9.68 10.92
N PRO A 420 27.09 8.89 11.51
CA PRO A 420 27.14 7.43 11.49
C PRO A 420 27.28 6.81 10.09
N PHE A 421 26.72 7.43 9.04
CA PHE A 421 26.85 6.91 7.68
C PHE A 421 28.28 7.03 7.14
N ARG A 422 29.00 8.10 7.49
CA ARG A 422 30.41 8.26 7.14
C ARG A 422 31.28 7.31 7.93
N LYS A 423 31.00 7.16 9.23
CA LYS A 423 31.69 6.17 10.09
C LYS A 423 31.55 4.75 9.52
N LEU A 424 30.38 4.41 8.97
CA LEU A 424 30.14 3.14 8.30
C LEU A 424 31.10 2.91 7.12
N LEU A 425 31.45 3.93 6.32
CA LEU A 425 32.37 3.76 5.19
C LEU A 425 33.78 3.42 5.67
N ALA A 426 34.26 4.13 6.72
CA ALA A 426 35.54 3.83 7.35
C ALA A 426 35.57 2.42 7.94
N LEU A 427 34.49 2.00 8.62
CA LEU A 427 34.34 0.64 9.13
C LEU A 427 34.27 -0.39 8.00
N ARG A 428 33.63 -0.09 6.86
CA ARG A 428 33.56 -1.01 5.72
C ARG A 428 34.92 -1.24 5.07
N ALA A 429 35.81 -0.23 5.10
CA ALA A 429 37.19 -0.33 4.62
C ALA A 429 38.08 -1.09 5.61
N LEU A 430 38.06 -0.69 6.89
CA LEU A 430 38.97 -1.21 7.93
C LEU A 430 38.46 -2.51 8.58
N ARG A 431 37.19 -2.57 8.99
CA ARG A 431 36.60 -3.71 9.74
C ARG A 431 35.32 -4.22 9.07
N PRO A 432 35.43 -4.87 7.90
CA PRO A 432 34.28 -5.30 7.10
C PRO A 432 33.36 -6.29 7.84
N ASP A 433 33.89 -7.04 8.81
CA ASP A 433 33.13 -7.93 9.70
C ASP A 433 32.13 -7.17 10.59
N ARG A 434 32.40 -5.90 10.91
CA ARG A 434 31.53 -5.02 11.72
C ARG A 434 30.63 -4.12 10.88
N ALA A 435 30.68 -4.22 9.55
CA ALA A 435 29.89 -3.38 8.66
C ALA A 435 28.37 -3.57 8.85
N GLY A 436 27.91 -4.79 9.17
CA GLY A 436 26.49 -5.08 9.44
C GLY A 436 25.94 -4.29 10.64
N PRO A 437 26.51 -4.47 11.86
CA PRO A 437 26.14 -3.67 13.03
C PRO A 437 26.27 -2.16 12.81
N ALA A 438 27.33 -1.72 12.14
CA ALA A 438 27.54 -0.31 11.80
C ALA A 438 26.43 0.25 10.90
N LEU A 439 26.00 -0.53 9.89
CA LEU A 439 24.91 -0.16 9.01
C LEU A 439 23.59 -0.07 9.76
N GLY A 440 23.30 -1.03 10.65
CA GLY A 440 22.13 -0.97 11.53
C GLY A 440 22.11 0.28 12.40
N ARG A 441 23.25 0.65 13.01
CA ARG A 441 23.39 1.89 13.78
C ARG A 441 23.20 3.13 12.91
N ALA A 442 23.76 3.17 11.70
CA ALA A 442 23.60 4.30 10.80
C ALA A 442 22.14 4.50 10.37
N VAL A 443 21.45 3.41 10.04
CA VAL A 443 20.03 3.44 9.68
C VAL A 443 19.16 3.83 10.86
N ALA A 444 19.41 3.27 12.05
CA ALA A 444 18.70 3.63 13.27
C ALA A 444 18.92 5.10 13.67
N ALA A 445 20.10 5.66 13.41
CA ALA A 445 20.36 7.08 13.64
C ALA A 445 19.61 7.99 12.64
N ALA A 446 19.35 7.52 11.42
CA ALA A 446 18.61 8.27 10.40
C ALA A 446 17.10 8.29 10.65
N LEU A 447 16.55 7.23 11.25
CA LEU A 447 15.13 7.05 11.45
C LEU A 447 14.66 7.73 12.75
N PRO A 448 13.53 8.46 12.72
CA PRO A 448 12.88 8.90 13.96
C PRO A 448 12.59 7.69 14.85
N GLN A 449 13.04 7.73 16.10
CA GLN A 449 12.90 6.62 17.06
C GLN A 449 13.51 5.29 16.57
N GLY A 450 14.61 5.35 15.82
CA GLY A 450 15.23 4.18 15.19
C GLY A 450 15.61 3.02 16.11
N GLN A 451 15.81 3.26 17.42
CA GLN A 451 16.06 2.18 18.39
C GLN A 451 14.90 1.21 18.51
N GLU A 452 13.66 1.70 18.40
CA GLU A 452 12.46 0.85 18.48
C GLU A 452 12.36 -0.12 17.30
N PHE A 453 13.01 0.18 16.18
CA PHE A 453 13.12 -0.72 15.03
C PHE A 453 14.16 -1.83 15.27
N MET A 454 15.27 -1.49 15.96
CA MET A 454 16.32 -2.46 16.29
C MET A 454 15.88 -3.43 17.40
N GLU A 455 15.11 -2.93 18.36
CA GLU A 455 14.68 -3.66 19.56
C GLU A 455 13.26 -4.26 19.43
N LEU A 456 12.80 -4.46 18.19
CA LEU A 456 11.44 -4.93 17.89
C LEU A 456 11.06 -6.17 18.71
N ASP A 457 9.95 -6.05 19.44
CA ASP A 457 9.35 -7.10 20.29
C ASP A 457 10.30 -7.70 21.34
N SER A 458 11.45 -7.09 21.61
CA SER A 458 12.44 -7.59 22.59
C SER A 458 11.91 -7.70 24.02
N GLN A 459 10.88 -6.91 24.34
CA GLN A 459 10.22 -6.86 25.65
C GLN A 459 8.92 -7.68 25.70
N LEU A 460 8.45 -8.23 24.58
CA LEU A 460 7.16 -8.91 24.48
C LEU A 460 7.35 -10.43 24.48
N ASN A 461 6.45 -11.13 25.16
CA ASN A 461 6.35 -12.58 25.05
C ASN A 461 5.54 -13.00 23.80
N SER A 462 5.59 -14.28 23.43
CA SER A 462 4.92 -14.81 22.24
C SER A 462 3.39 -14.57 22.24
N LEU A 463 2.75 -14.60 23.42
CA LEU A 463 1.31 -14.35 23.55
C LEU A 463 0.97 -12.88 23.29
N GLN A 464 1.73 -11.95 23.85
CA GLN A 464 1.56 -10.51 23.64
C GLN A 464 1.80 -10.11 22.18
N VAL A 465 2.80 -10.73 21.52
CA VAL A 465 3.02 -10.55 20.08
C VAL A 465 1.82 -11.05 19.28
N LEU A 466 1.23 -12.18 19.66
CA LEU A 466 0.03 -12.71 19.02
C LEU A 466 -1.19 -11.81 19.24
N GLU A 467 -1.45 -11.36 20.46
CA GLU A 467 -2.51 -10.40 20.80
C GLU A 467 -2.39 -9.11 19.98
N SER A 468 -1.20 -8.51 19.98
CA SER A 468 -0.91 -7.32 19.20
C SER A 468 -1.12 -7.53 17.70
N SER A 469 -0.71 -8.69 17.18
CA SER A 469 -0.87 -9.01 15.75
C SER A 469 -2.33 -9.21 15.40
N PHE A 470 -3.10 -9.88 16.26
CA PHE A 470 -4.53 -10.10 16.10
C PHE A 470 -5.32 -8.78 16.06
N GLU A 471 -5.03 -7.85 16.97
CA GLU A 471 -5.68 -6.53 17.00
C GLU A 471 -5.44 -5.69 15.75
N THR A 472 -4.33 -5.96 15.06
CA THR A 472 -3.99 -5.29 13.79
C THR A 472 -4.41 -6.06 12.55
N SER A 473 -4.89 -7.30 12.71
CA SER A 473 -5.30 -8.19 11.62
C SER A 473 -6.74 -7.91 11.16
N SER A 474 -7.08 -8.40 9.96
CA SER A 474 -8.42 -8.34 9.39
C SER A 474 -8.92 -9.77 9.17
N PRO A 475 -10.23 -10.07 9.31
CA PRO A 475 -10.79 -11.38 8.95
C PRO A 475 -10.52 -11.80 7.50
N THR A 476 -10.32 -10.83 6.60
CA THR A 476 -9.98 -11.06 5.19
C THR A 476 -8.52 -11.41 4.95
N VAL A 477 -7.65 -11.22 5.95
CA VAL A 477 -6.21 -11.50 5.86
C VAL A 477 -5.84 -12.50 6.96
N PRO A 478 -5.73 -13.80 6.64
CA PRO A 478 -5.43 -14.82 7.64
C PRO A 478 -4.04 -14.64 8.26
N ILE A 479 -3.89 -15.03 9.52
CA ILE A 479 -2.60 -15.03 10.23
C ILE A 479 -1.89 -16.35 9.93
N TYR A 480 -0.68 -16.25 9.35
CA TYR A 480 0.15 -17.41 9.03
C TYR A 480 1.31 -17.55 10.03
N PHE A 481 1.43 -18.73 10.65
CA PHE A 481 2.49 -19.03 11.62
C PHE A 481 3.64 -19.79 10.97
N ILE A 482 4.86 -19.28 11.14
CA ILE A 482 6.09 -19.99 10.79
C ILE A 482 6.71 -20.52 12.07
N LEU A 483 6.68 -21.85 12.24
CA LEU A 483 7.18 -22.50 13.44
C LEU A 483 8.58 -23.07 13.22
N SER A 484 9.44 -22.91 14.21
CA SER A 484 10.69 -23.69 14.29
C SER A 484 10.37 -25.12 14.74
N PRO A 485 11.17 -26.13 14.37
CA PRO A 485 10.99 -27.49 14.86
C PRO A 485 10.86 -27.53 16.39
N GLY A 486 9.80 -28.16 16.90
CA GLY A 486 9.51 -28.26 18.33
C GLY A 486 8.77 -27.08 18.97
N ALA A 487 8.53 -25.98 18.23
CA ALA A 487 7.70 -24.88 18.73
C ALA A 487 6.20 -25.19 18.56
N ASN A 488 5.39 -24.86 19.57
CA ASN A 488 3.94 -25.03 19.53
C ASN A 488 3.23 -23.75 19.98
N ILE A 489 2.33 -23.23 19.13
CA ILE A 489 1.54 -22.01 19.38
C ILE A 489 0.07 -22.30 19.71
N VAL A 490 -0.36 -23.57 19.66
CA VAL A 490 -1.76 -23.98 19.88
C VAL A 490 -2.26 -23.47 21.24
N SER A 491 -1.45 -23.60 22.30
CA SER A 491 -1.83 -23.13 23.63
C SER A 491 -2.04 -21.61 23.69
N SER A 492 -1.20 -20.83 23.01
CA SER A 492 -1.33 -19.38 22.93
C SER A 492 -2.58 -18.96 22.13
N VAL A 493 -2.88 -19.67 21.03
CA VAL A 493 -4.10 -19.43 20.24
C VAL A 493 -5.35 -19.83 21.04
N ASP A 494 -5.32 -20.96 21.75
CA ASP A 494 -6.43 -21.40 22.61
C ASP A 494 -6.71 -20.38 23.72
N GLN A 495 -5.66 -19.82 24.35
CA GLN A 495 -5.79 -18.76 25.36
C GLN A 495 -6.37 -17.48 24.76
N LEU A 496 -5.89 -17.05 23.59
CA LEU A 496 -6.42 -15.87 22.91
C LEU A 496 -7.88 -16.07 22.51
N ALA A 497 -8.23 -17.22 21.96
CA ALA A 497 -9.60 -17.56 21.57
C ALA A 497 -10.54 -17.52 22.79
N ALA A 498 -10.13 -18.11 23.92
CA ALA A 498 -10.89 -18.07 25.16
C ALA A 498 -11.08 -16.63 25.67
N SER A 499 -10.04 -15.78 25.61
CA SER A 499 -10.13 -14.37 26.02
C SER A 499 -11.12 -13.55 25.18
N ARG A 500 -11.40 -13.98 23.95
CA ARG A 500 -12.34 -13.35 23.02
C ARG A 500 -13.72 -14.02 23.00
N GLY A 501 -13.99 -14.92 23.95
CA GLY A 501 -15.29 -15.58 24.10
C GLY A 501 -15.53 -16.73 23.11
N MET A 502 -14.48 -17.21 22.43
CA MET A 502 -14.60 -18.36 21.52
C MET A 502 -14.51 -19.68 22.29
N VAL A 503 -15.41 -20.61 21.96
CA VAL A 503 -15.53 -21.91 22.62
C VAL A 503 -15.05 -23.01 21.67
N LYS A 504 -14.03 -23.76 22.12
CA LYS A 504 -13.43 -24.86 21.37
C LYS A 504 -14.49 -25.91 21.02
N GLY A 505 -14.57 -26.29 19.75
CA GLY A 505 -15.54 -27.25 19.20
C GLY A 505 -16.92 -26.67 18.85
N LYS A 506 -17.19 -25.40 19.14
CA LYS A 506 -18.44 -24.71 18.74
C LYS A 506 -18.18 -23.49 17.85
N THR A 507 -17.39 -22.54 18.35
CA THR A 507 -17.06 -21.30 17.64
C THR A 507 -15.57 -21.16 17.35
N TYR A 508 -14.76 -22.09 17.85
CA TYR A 508 -13.34 -22.22 17.53
C TYR A 508 -13.00 -23.67 17.22
N PHE A 509 -12.41 -23.90 16.05
CA PHE A 509 -12.04 -25.22 15.55
C PHE A 509 -10.54 -25.27 15.29
N SER A 510 -9.83 -26.14 16.02
CA SER A 510 -8.41 -26.43 15.78
C SER A 510 -8.30 -27.78 15.08
N ILE A 511 -7.89 -27.76 13.80
CA ILE A 511 -7.83 -28.93 12.92
C ILE A 511 -6.36 -29.24 12.64
N SER A 512 -5.96 -30.50 12.80
CA SER A 512 -4.63 -30.97 12.43
C SER A 512 -4.69 -31.67 11.08
N LEU A 513 -4.08 -31.06 10.07
CA LEU A 513 -4.15 -31.55 8.70
C LEU A 513 -3.27 -32.79 8.52
N GLY A 514 -3.84 -33.77 7.80
CA GLY A 514 -3.28 -35.09 7.52
C GLY A 514 -4.09 -35.77 6.42
N GLN A 515 -3.82 -37.04 6.14
CA GLN A 515 -4.52 -37.75 5.06
C GLN A 515 -6.03 -37.81 5.31
N GLY A 516 -6.83 -37.30 4.36
CA GLY A 516 -8.31 -37.32 4.40
C GLY A 516 -8.97 -36.28 5.32
N GLN A 517 -8.22 -35.31 5.86
CA GLN A 517 -8.75 -34.23 6.71
C GLN A 517 -9.14 -32.96 5.95
N ASP A 518 -8.81 -32.89 4.65
CA ASP A 518 -9.14 -31.79 3.74
C ASP A 518 -10.63 -31.54 3.64
N ILE A 519 -11.44 -32.58 3.44
CA ILE A 519 -12.90 -32.46 3.29
C ILE A 519 -13.55 -31.88 4.55
N TYR A 520 -13.08 -32.34 5.73
CA TYR A 520 -13.58 -31.82 7.00
C TYR A 520 -13.16 -30.35 7.20
N ALA A 521 -11.91 -30.01 6.89
CA ALA A 521 -11.41 -28.65 6.99
C ALA A 521 -12.19 -27.68 6.08
N GLU A 522 -12.50 -28.08 4.85
CA GLU A 522 -13.28 -27.27 3.91
C GLU A 522 -14.69 -26.96 4.42
N ARG A 523 -15.41 -27.97 4.91
CA ARG A 523 -16.74 -27.78 5.49
C ARG A 523 -16.70 -26.81 6.68
N VAL A 524 -15.74 -27.00 7.59
CA VAL A 524 -15.59 -26.12 8.76
C VAL A 524 -15.24 -24.70 8.34
N LEU A 525 -14.42 -24.51 7.31
CA LEU A 525 -14.09 -23.18 6.78
C LEU A 525 -15.31 -22.46 6.20
N GLU A 526 -16.16 -23.15 5.45
CA GLU A 526 -17.40 -22.57 4.90
C GLU A 526 -18.39 -22.19 6.00
N ASP A 527 -18.60 -23.07 6.99
CA ASP A 527 -19.47 -22.79 8.13
C ASP A 527 -18.90 -21.64 8.98
N ALA A 528 -17.58 -21.61 9.18
CA ALA A 528 -16.90 -20.55 9.92
C ALA A 528 -16.99 -19.20 9.22
N HIS A 529 -16.86 -19.16 7.89
CA HIS A 529 -17.01 -17.92 7.13
C HIS A 529 -18.42 -17.33 7.28
N ARG A 530 -19.47 -18.17 7.25
CA ARG A 530 -20.87 -17.72 7.41
C ARG A 530 -21.20 -17.27 8.84
N GLN A 531 -20.66 -17.96 9.85
CA GLN A 531 -21.06 -17.79 11.25
C GLN A 531 -20.08 -16.95 12.09
N GLY A 532 -18.91 -16.59 11.54
CA GLY A 532 -17.88 -15.82 12.25
C GLY A 532 -17.03 -16.64 13.21
N HIS A 533 -16.83 -17.93 12.94
CA HIS A 533 -16.02 -18.82 13.79
C HIS A 533 -14.53 -18.70 13.52
N TRP A 534 -13.71 -19.12 14.47
CA TRP A 534 -12.26 -19.19 14.31
C TRP A 534 -11.84 -20.58 13.85
N VAL A 535 -10.96 -20.62 12.85
CA VAL A 535 -10.38 -21.87 12.35
C VAL A 535 -8.87 -21.78 12.46
N HIS A 536 -8.28 -22.73 13.17
CA HIS A 536 -6.83 -22.89 13.27
C HIS A 536 -6.41 -24.20 12.59
N LEU A 537 -5.59 -24.09 11.54
CA LEU A 537 -5.12 -25.22 10.74
C LEU A 537 -3.66 -25.53 11.09
N ASN A 538 -3.41 -26.70 11.70
CA ASN A 538 -2.07 -27.20 11.97
C ASN A 538 -1.56 -28.05 10.79
N ASN A 539 -0.24 -28.11 10.63
CA ASN A 539 0.44 -28.97 9.64
C ASN A 539 0.06 -28.71 8.18
N VAL A 540 -0.33 -27.48 7.84
CA VAL A 540 -0.69 -27.07 6.46
C VAL A 540 0.39 -27.40 5.42
N HIS A 541 1.66 -27.40 5.81
CA HIS A 541 2.79 -27.72 4.94
C HIS A 541 2.80 -29.18 4.44
N LEU A 542 2.06 -30.09 5.08
CA LEU A 542 1.93 -31.48 4.66
C LEU A 542 0.91 -31.67 3.52
N MET A 543 0.11 -30.65 3.17
CA MET A 543 -0.96 -30.75 2.17
C MET A 543 -0.81 -29.75 1.01
N PRO A 544 0.29 -29.80 0.23
CA PRO A 544 0.59 -28.80 -0.79
C PRO A 544 -0.43 -28.73 -1.94
N ARG A 545 -1.12 -29.84 -2.25
CA ARG A 545 -2.18 -29.84 -3.28
C ARG A 545 -3.42 -29.12 -2.80
N TRP A 546 -3.85 -29.39 -1.57
CA TRP A 546 -5.03 -28.78 -0.97
C TRP A 546 -4.84 -27.28 -0.71
N LEU A 547 -3.60 -26.83 -0.44
CA LEU A 547 -3.30 -25.41 -0.28
C LEU A 547 -3.72 -24.54 -1.48
N ARG A 548 -3.71 -25.08 -2.71
CA ARG A 548 -4.20 -24.37 -3.90
C ARG A 548 -5.72 -24.15 -3.85
N THR A 549 -6.46 -25.17 -3.42
CA THR A 549 -7.91 -25.08 -3.21
C THR A 549 -8.24 -24.12 -2.07
N LEU A 550 -7.46 -24.17 -0.98
CA LEU A 550 -7.61 -23.26 0.15
C LEU A 550 -7.39 -21.80 -0.27
N GLU A 551 -6.36 -21.51 -1.06
CA GLU A 551 -6.12 -20.16 -1.58
C GLU A 551 -7.32 -19.63 -2.37
N GLN A 552 -7.87 -20.43 -3.29
CA GLN A 552 -9.05 -20.04 -4.08
C GLN A 552 -10.27 -19.74 -3.19
N LYS A 553 -10.56 -20.60 -2.21
CA LYS A 553 -11.67 -20.36 -1.26
C LYS A 553 -11.46 -19.10 -0.42
N LEU A 554 -10.23 -18.82 0.01
CA LEU A 554 -9.93 -17.61 0.77
C LEU A 554 -10.11 -16.34 -0.08
N ASP A 555 -9.73 -16.39 -1.36
CA ASP A 555 -9.98 -15.30 -2.31
C ASP A 555 -11.49 -15.07 -2.51
N GLU A 556 -12.29 -16.15 -2.66
CA GLU A 556 -13.75 -16.09 -2.73
C GLU A 556 -14.37 -15.46 -1.47
N PHE A 557 -13.92 -15.88 -0.28
CA PHE A 557 -14.39 -15.33 1.00
C PHE A 557 -14.02 -13.87 1.17
N ALA A 558 -12.83 -13.46 0.73
CA ALA A 558 -12.41 -12.06 0.75
C ALA A 558 -13.27 -11.21 -0.20
N ALA A 559 -13.53 -11.69 -1.42
CA ALA A 559 -14.39 -11.00 -2.39
C ALA A 559 -15.83 -10.86 -1.89
N ALA A 560 -16.39 -11.90 -1.25
CA ALA A 560 -17.71 -11.85 -0.64
C ALA A 560 -17.78 -10.82 0.50
N ALA A 561 -16.74 -10.75 1.34
CA ALA A 561 -16.66 -9.76 2.41
C ALA A 561 -16.55 -8.32 1.87
N GLU A 562 -15.78 -8.10 0.80
CA GLU A 562 -15.69 -6.79 0.14
C GLU A 562 -17.02 -6.37 -0.50
N ALA A 563 -17.73 -7.29 -1.16
CA ALA A 563 -19.05 -7.03 -1.74
C ALA A 563 -20.08 -6.68 -0.66
N ALA A 564 -20.09 -7.40 0.46
CA ALA A 564 -20.96 -7.11 1.60
C ALA A 564 -20.66 -5.74 2.24
N ALA A 565 -19.38 -5.34 2.30
CA ALA A 565 -18.97 -4.03 2.82
C ALA A 565 -19.28 -2.87 1.85
N ALA A 566 -19.36 -3.13 0.54
CA ALA A 566 -19.66 -2.14 -0.50
C ALA A 566 -21.17 -1.94 -0.74
N ALA A 567 -22.02 -2.85 -0.25
CA ALA A 567 -23.46 -2.68 -0.34
C ALA A 567 -23.88 -1.45 0.48
N PRO A 568 -24.61 -0.47 -0.10
CA PRO A 568 -25.24 0.56 0.70
C PRO A 568 -26.15 -0.14 1.71
N ALA A 569 -26.16 0.31 2.96
CA ALA A 569 -27.07 -0.17 3.99
C ALA A 569 -28.52 0.08 3.53
N ALA A 570 -29.05 -0.86 2.76
CA ALA A 570 -30.41 -0.84 2.27
C ALA A 570 -31.31 -1.15 3.46
N GLU A 571 -32.01 -0.11 3.88
CA GLU A 571 -33.36 -0.12 4.44
C GLU A 571 -33.69 -1.32 5.33
N GLY A 572 -33.69 -1.06 6.65
CA GLY A 572 -34.47 -1.85 7.60
C GLY A 572 -35.95 -1.72 7.24
N GLY A 573 -36.39 -2.56 6.31
CA GLY A 573 -37.78 -2.77 5.94
C GLY A 573 -38.50 -3.61 6.99
N GLU A 574 -39.60 -3.05 7.45
CA GLU A 574 -40.67 -3.60 8.26
C GLU A 574 -40.91 -5.11 8.09
N GLY A 575 -40.90 -5.82 9.22
CA GLY A 575 -41.40 -7.19 9.35
C GLY A 575 -42.28 -7.29 10.58
N GLY A 576 -43.24 -6.36 10.72
CA GLY A 576 -44.35 -6.47 11.64
C GLY A 576 -45.54 -7.17 10.97
N SER A 577 -46.11 -8.12 11.69
CA SER A 577 -47.42 -8.77 11.53
C SER A 577 -47.51 -10.09 10.76
N GLY A 578 -48.12 -11.08 11.43
CA GLY A 578 -48.96 -12.10 10.81
C GLY A 578 -48.60 -13.56 11.13
N GLY A 579 -49.10 -14.10 12.24
CA GLY A 579 -49.12 -15.56 12.54
C GLY A 579 -48.92 -15.90 14.00
#